data_AF-A0A931Q0U2-F1
#
_entry.id   AF-A0A931Q0U2-F1
#
_cell.length_a   1.000
_cell.length_b   1.000
_cell.length_c   1.000
_cell.angle_alpha   90.00
_cell.angle_beta   90.00
_cell.angle_gamma   90.00
#
_symmetry.space_group_name_H-M   'P 1'
#
loop_
_entity.id
_entity.type
_entity.pdbx_description
1 polymer ?
#
loop_
_entity_poly.entity_id
_entity_poly.type
_entity_poly.pdbx_seq_one_letter_code
_entity_poly.pdbx_strand_id
1 'polypeptide(L)'
;MYIIPAIKISASSIREMAIYPIAAISLFAFCATSMVRRMQKPEYTISISELYQTKLTKAAIMHKLDSMKINYVVDSFINVPVRNYNYYPSEAKYYIRHRDSSLSEIKNFPVKTDSLNELWYSYHVEPYVKLENAVIDKEVIPAIYLHIYPVWQKKFTEITLGDIELTQQQFRRYIDRMNKTKRSYRKKIYEELIKQLLQ
;
A
#
# COMPACT_ATOMS: atom_id res chain seq x y z
N MET A 1 -50.98 21.80 -40.99
CA MET A 1 -50.97 21.15 -39.66
C MET A 1 -50.14 19.89 -39.78
N TYR A 2 -48.90 19.89 -39.26
CA TYR A 2 -48.01 18.71 -39.33
C TYR A 2 -48.31 17.79 -38.15
N ILE A 3 -48.74 16.57 -38.44
CA ILE A 3 -48.91 15.52 -37.43
C ILE A 3 -47.54 14.87 -37.25
N ILE A 4 -46.86 15.14 -36.13
CA ILE A 4 -45.67 14.41 -35.74
C ILE A 4 -46.15 13.06 -35.15
N PRO A 5 -45.78 11.90 -35.73
CA PRO A 5 -46.15 10.63 -35.15
C PRO A 5 -45.42 10.43 -33.83
N ALA A 6 -46.18 10.24 -32.74
CA ALA A 6 -45.63 9.87 -31.45
C ALA A 6 -45.06 8.43 -31.55
N ILE A 7 -43.74 8.32 -31.52
CA ILE A 7 -43.06 7.03 -31.44
C ILE A 7 -43.41 6.42 -30.07
N LYS A 8 -44.32 5.44 -30.06
CA LYS A 8 -44.62 4.65 -28.87
C LYS A 8 -43.51 3.62 -28.67
N ILE A 9 -42.52 3.96 -27.87
CA ILE A 9 -41.50 3.01 -27.42
C ILE A 9 -42.18 2.09 -26.40
N SER A 10 -42.25 0.80 -26.71
CA SER A 10 -42.85 -0.19 -25.80
C SER A 10 -41.92 -0.46 -24.61
N ALA A 11 -42.49 -0.69 -23.42
CA ALA A 11 -41.71 -0.93 -22.20
C ALA A 11 -40.82 -2.18 -22.27
N SER A 12 -41.15 -3.16 -23.12
CA SER A 12 -40.31 -4.34 -23.38
C SER A 12 -39.04 -3.98 -24.15
N SER A 13 -39.13 -3.10 -25.16
CA SER A 13 -37.98 -2.62 -25.93
C SER A 13 -36.99 -1.82 -25.06
N ILE A 14 -37.50 -1.08 -24.06
CA ILE A 14 -36.67 -0.35 -23.09
C ILE A 14 -35.94 -1.33 -22.16
N ARG A 15 -36.61 -2.42 -21.74
CA ARG A 15 -36.01 -3.47 -20.93
C ARG A 15 -34.86 -4.20 -21.66
N GLU A 16 -35.05 -4.54 -22.93
CA GLU A 16 -34.01 -5.19 -23.73
C GLU A 16 -32.80 -4.28 -23.98
N MET A 17 -33.03 -2.99 -24.26
CA MET A 17 -31.93 -2.02 -24.41
C MET A 17 -31.19 -1.74 -23.09
N ALA A 18 -31.87 -1.83 -21.95
CA ALA A 18 -31.26 -1.59 -20.63
C ALA A 18 -30.39 -2.77 -20.14
N ILE A 19 -30.58 -3.99 -20.66
CA ILE A 19 -29.79 -5.16 -20.26
C ILE A 19 -28.33 -5.04 -20.70
N TYR A 20 -28.06 -4.54 -21.90
CA TYR A 20 -26.71 -4.39 -22.44
C TYR A 20 -25.80 -3.47 -21.60
N PRO A 21 -26.20 -2.24 -21.21
CA PRO A 21 -25.38 -1.40 -20.36
C PRO A 21 -25.23 -1.97 -18.94
N ILE A 22 -26.25 -2.63 -18.39
CA ILE A 22 -26.15 -3.29 -17.08
C ILE A 22 -25.13 -4.44 -17.13
N ALA A 23 -25.16 -5.25 -18.19
CA ALA A 23 -24.20 -6.34 -18.41
C ALA A 23 -22.78 -5.80 -18.59
N ALA A 24 -22.61 -4.72 -19.36
CA ALA A 24 -21.31 -4.06 -19.52
C ALA A 24 -20.78 -3.51 -18.18
N ILE A 25 -21.59 -2.77 -17.43
CA ILE A 25 -21.20 -2.25 -16.10
C ILE A 25 -20.86 -3.39 -15.14
N SER A 26 -21.63 -4.48 -15.16
CA SER A 26 -21.39 -5.65 -14.33
C SER A 26 -20.10 -6.36 -14.71
N LEU A 27 -19.79 -6.47 -16.00
CA LEU A 27 -18.54 -7.03 -16.50
C LEU A 27 -17.35 -6.15 -16.14
N PHE A 28 -17.45 -4.82 -16.31
CA PHE A 28 -16.40 -3.89 -15.89
C PHE A 28 -16.20 -3.92 -14.38
N ALA A 29 -17.27 -4.00 -13.59
CA ALA A 29 -17.19 -4.16 -12.15
C ALA A 29 -16.55 -5.50 -11.76
N PHE A 30 -16.89 -6.59 -12.43
CA PHE A 30 -16.30 -7.91 -12.22
C PHE A 30 -14.82 -7.94 -12.60
N CYS A 31 -14.44 -7.39 -13.76
CA CYS A 31 -13.05 -7.28 -14.19
C CYS A 31 -12.25 -6.37 -13.24
N ALA A 32 -12.80 -5.23 -12.83
CA ALA A 32 -12.16 -4.34 -11.87
C ALA A 32 -11.97 -5.00 -10.51
N THR A 33 -12.94 -5.78 -10.03
CA THR A 33 -12.83 -6.49 -8.75
C THR A 33 -11.95 -7.74 -8.83
N SER A 34 -11.90 -8.41 -9.98
CA SER A 34 -11.06 -9.61 -10.23
C SER A 34 -9.59 -9.26 -10.44
N MET A 35 -9.29 -8.08 -11.02
CA MET A 35 -7.92 -7.61 -11.24
C MET A 35 -7.28 -7.05 -9.97
N VAL A 36 -8.07 -6.77 -8.92
CA VAL A 36 -7.57 -6.51 -7.56
C VAL A 36 -7.17 -7.85 -6.91
N ARG A 37 -6.31 -8.62 -7.59
CA ARG A 37 -5.49 -9.64 -6.94
C ARG A 37 -4.49 -8.90 -6.07
N ARG A 38 -4.90 -8.69 -4.83
CA ARG A 38 -4.13 -8.04 -3.77
C ARG A 38 -2.78 -8.73 -3.70
N MET A 39 -1.70 -7.95 -3.90
CA MET A 39 -0.42 -8.30 -3.27
C MET A 39 -0.75 -8.66 -1.82
N GLN A 40 -0.38 -9.88 -1.40
CA GLN A 40 -0.65 -10.32 -0.03
C GLN A 40 0.07 -9.33 0.88
N LYS A 41 -0.73 -8.49 1.56
CA LYS A 41 -0.23 -7.66 2.64
C LYS A 41 0.31 -8.58 3.72
N PRO A 42 1.40 -8.21 4.41
CA PRO A 42 1.82 -8.95 5.60
C PRO A 42 0.63 -9.12 6.55
N GLU A 43 0.53 -10.28 7.19
CA GLU A 43 -0.53 -10.51 8.17
C GLU A 43 -0.51 -9.41 9.24
N TYR A 44 -1.67 -9.02 9.73
CA TYR A 44 -1.83 -7.99 10.79
C TYR A 44 -1.42 -6.55 10.38
N THR A 45 -1.42 -6.25 9.09
CA THR A 45 -1.13 -4.91 8.56
C THR A 45 -2.38 -4.03 8.47
N ILE A 46 -2.27 -2.77 8.90
CA ILE A 46 -3.30 -1.74 8.72
C ILE A 46 -2.80 -0.63 7.79
N SER A 47 -3.70 -0.09 6.96
CA SER A 47 -3.37 1.01 6.04
C SER A 47 -3.84 2.35 6.59
N ILE A 48 -2.91 3.29 6.75
CA ILE A 48 -3.21 4.65 7.23
C ILE A 48 -3.30 5.63 6.05
N SER A 49 -2.29 5.66 5.17
CA SER A 49 -2.21 6.51 3.97
C SER A 49 -2.37 8.01 4.28
N GLU A 50 -1.59 8.52 5.23
CA GLU A 50 -1.60 9.94 5.63
C GLU A 50 -0.38 10.66 5.10
N LEU A 51 -0.59 11.86 4.57
CA LEU A 51 0.44 12.62 3.87
C LEU A 51 0.83 13.86 4.68
N TYR A 52 2.14 14.07 4.81
CA TYR A 52 2.75 15.18 5.52
C TYR A 52 3.78 15.86 4.63
N GLN A 53 3.91 17.18 4.74
CA GLN A 53 4.84 17.96 3.93
C GLN A 53 5.91 18.61 4.80
N THR A 54 7.16 18.57 4.35
CA THR A 54 8.29 19.23 5.02
C THR A 54 9.25 19.88 4.04
N LYS A 55 9.93 20.93 4.48
CA LYS A 55 11.04 21.54 3.73
C LYS A 55 12.35 20.75 3.86
N LEU A 56 12.42 19.81 4.79
CA LEU A 56 13.59 18.97 4.97
C LEU A 56 13.82 18.08 3.75
N THR A 57 15.08 17.86 3.40
CA THR A 57 15.45 16.92 2.34
C THR A 57 15.33 15.48 2.84
N LYS A 58 15.24 14.50 1.93
CA LYS A 58 15.26 13.06 2.30
C LYS A 58 16.46 12.73 3.20
N ALA A 59 17.64 13.24 2.89
CA ALA A 59 18.85 13.02 3.69
C ALA A 59 18.73 13.60 5.11
N ALA A 60 18.17 14.82 5.25
CA ALA A 60 17.93 15.41 6.57
C ALA A 60 16.92 14.62 7.40
N ILE A 61 15.88 14.07 6.75
CA ILE A 61 14.90 13.19 7.41
C ILE A 61 15.58 11.90 7.90
N MET A 62 16.47 11.29 7.09
CA MET A 62 17.22 10.09 7.50
C MET A 62 18.13 10.38 8.70
N HIS A 63 18.91 11.47 8.63
CA HIS A 63 19.75 11.90 9.74
C HIS A 63 18.93 12.16 11.02
N LYS A 64 17.69 12.66 10.88
CA LYS A 64 16.80 12.86 12.02
C LYS A 64 16.35 11.54 12.63
N LEU A 65 15.99 10.55 11.80
CA LEU A 65 15.70 9.20 12.29
C LEU A 65 16.90 8.60 13.06
N ASP A 66 18.13 8.79 12.55
CA ASP A 66 19.36 8.36 13.25
C ASP A 66 19.49 9.06 14.61
N SER A 67 19.26 10.38 14.67
CA SER A 67 19.32 11.16 15.91
C SER A 67 18.27 10.76 16.94
N MET A 68 17.11 10.29 16.47
CA MET A 68 16.03 9.74 17.30
C MET A 68 16.33 8.31 17.76
N LYS A 69 17.45 7.71 17.33
CA LYS A 69 17.84 6.33 17.61
C LYS A 69 16.77 5.31 17.20
N ILE A 70 16.05 5.59 16.13
CA ILE A 70 15.07 4.67 15.56
C ILE A 70 15.78 3.75 14.59
N ASN A 71 15.62 2.45 14.76
CA ASN A 71 16.13 1.48 13.80
C ASN A 71 15.26 1.50 12.54
N TYR A 72 15.89 1.66 11.37
CA TYR A 72 15.18 1.63 10.11
C TYR A 72 15.96 0.96 8.99
N VAL A 73 15.23 0.49 8.00
CA VAL A 73 15.76 -0.09 6.76
C VAL A 73 15.17 0.67 5.58
N VAL A 74 16.01 1.04 4.61
CA VAL A 74 15.59 1.70 3.36
C VAL A 74 15.41 0.65 2.27
N ASP A 75 14.35 0.77 1.47
CA ASP A 75 14.03 -0.10 0.33
C ASP A 75 13.99 -1.59 0.72
N SER A 76 13.41 -1.90 1.87
CA SER A 76 13.44 -3.26 2.42
C SER A 76 12.57 -4.25 1.63
N PHE A 77 12.90 -5.54 1.72
CA PHE A 77 12.13 -6.64 1.13
C PHE A 77 11.48 -7.48 2.23
N ILE A 78 10.37 -8.13 1.88
CA ILE A 78 9.72 -9.12 2.75
C ILE A 78 10.01 -10.50 2.19
N ASN A 79 10.36 -11.43 3.08
CA ASN A 79 10.48 -12.84 2.75
C ASN A 79 9.13 -13.50 2.98
N VAL A 80 8.61 -14.20 1.97
CA VAL A 80 7.39 -14.97 2.11
C VAL A 80 7.66 -16.43 1.71
N PRO A 81 7.25 -17.39 2.56
CA PRO A 81 7.39 -18.80 2.25
C PRO A 81 6.52 -19.17 1.05
N VAL A 82 7.12 -19.81 0.05
CA VAL A 82 6.45 -20.18 -1.19
C VAL A 82 5.68 -21.48 -0.99
N ARG A 83 4.60 -21.43 -0.21
CA ARG A 83 3.65 -22.56 -0.16
C ARG A 83 2.76 -22.49 -1.40
N ASN A 84 3.12 -23.26 -2.42
CA ASN A 84 2.42 -23.45 -3.71
C ASN A 84 2.67 -22.37 -4.77
N TYR A 85 3.70 -22.59 -5.59
CA TYR A 85 3.97 -21.89 -6.86
C TYR A 85 2.74 -21.79 -7.80
N ASN A 86 1.75 -22.68 -7.66
CA ASN A 86 0.59 -22.77 -8.54
C ASN A 86 -0.54 -21.76 -8.26
N TYR A 87 -0.50 -21.02 -7.14
CA TYR A 87 -1.56 -20.06 -6.79
C TYR A 87 -1.26 -18.62 -7.19
N TYR A 88 -0.03 -18.33 -7.60
CA TYR A 88 0.38 -16.99 -7.97
C TYR A 88 0.31 -16.87 -9.49
N PRO A 89 -0.62 -16.04 -10.03
CA PRO A 89 -0.75 -15.92 -11.47
C PRO A 89 0.59 -15.52 -12.08
N SER A 90 0.89 -16.10 -13.23
CA SER A 90 2.05 -15.84 -14.10
C SER A 90 2.25 -14.36 -14.48
N GLU A 91 1.35 -13.47 -14.05
CA GLU A 91 1.35 -12.02 -14.31
C GLU A 91 1.51 -11.18 -13.04
N ALA A 92 1.65 -11.79 -11.85
CA ALA A 92 2.08 -11.07 -10.67
C ALA A 92 3.53 -10.60 -10.92
N LYS A 93 3.67 -9.41 -11.49
CA LYS A 93 4.93 -8.69 -11.64
C LYS A 93 5.39 -8.32 -10.24
N TYR A 94 6.04 -9.27 -9.56
CA TYR A 94 6.78 -8.97 -8.36
C TYR A 94 7.95 -8.10 -8.77
N TYR A 95 8.00 -6.89 -8.21
CA TYR A 95 9.16 -6.04 -8.31
C TYR A 95 10.25 -6.65 -7.42
N ILE A 96 11.01 -7.57 -8.00
CA ILE A 96 12.12 -8.25 -7.34
C ILE A 96 13.35 -7.44 -7.64
N ARG A 97 13.66 -6.49 -6.76
CA ARG A 97 14.98 -5.89 -6.76
C ARG A 97 15.91 -6.86 -6.01
N HIS A 98 17.00 -7.24 -6.67
CA HIS A 98 17.97 -8.15 -6.09
C HIS A 98 18.50 -7.56 -4.78
N ARG A 99 18.59 -8.37 -3.71
CA ARG A 99 19.01 -7.93 -2.35
C ARG A 99 20.30 -7.10 -2.37
N ASP A 100 21.21 -7.42 -3.28
CA ASP A 100 22.54 -6.79 -3.42
C ASP A 100 22.66 -5.80 -4.61
N SER A 101 21.55 -5.45 -5.27
CA SER A 101 21.59 -4.56 -6.43
C SER A 101 21.68 -3.09 -6.00
N SER A 102 22.89 -2.51 -6.08
CA SER A 102 23.13 -1.06 -6.08
C SER A 102 22.44 -0.32 -7.24
N LEU A 103 21.91 -1.07 -8.23
CA LEU A 103 21.16 -0.51 -9.33
C LEU A 103 19.80 0.00 -8.81
N SER A 104 19.51 1.24 -9.20
CA SER A 104 18.22 1.94 -9.03
C SER A 104 17.11 1.37 -9.91
N GLU A 105 17.42 0.42 -10.78
CA GLU A 105 16.47 -0.20 -11.69
C GLU A 105 15.82 -1.43 -11.04
N ILE A 106 14.53 -1.31 -10.77
CA ILE A 106 13.68 -2.44 -10.41
C ILE A 106 13.58 -3.34 -11.64
N LYS A 107 14.12 -4.55 -11.56
CA LYS A 107 14.07 -5.50 -12.67
C LYS A 107 13.01 -6.56 -12.42
N ASN A 108 12.17 -6.82 -13.43
CA ASN A 108 11.21 -7.92 -13.40
C ASN A 108 11.93 -9.19 -13.84
N PHE A 109 12.54 -9.93 -12.91
CA PHE A 109 13.12 -11.23 -13.23
C PHE A 109 12.30 -12.37 -12.65
N PRO A 110 12.12 -13.49 -13.38
CA PRO A 110 11.78 -14.74 -12.75
C PRO A 110 12.94 -15.15 -11.85
N VAL A 111 12.73 -15.20 -10.53
CA VAL A 111 13.73 -15.74 -9.61
C VAL A 111 13.81 -17.23 -9.87
N LYS A 112 14.93 -17.70 -10.44
CA LYS A 112 15.35 -19.09 -10.28
C LYS A 112 15.87 -19.21 -8.84
N THR A 113 15.07 -19.80 -7.97
CA THR A 113 15.47 -20.06 -6.59
C THR A 113 16.33 -21.32 -6.57
N ASP A 114 17.62 -21.17 -6.26
CA ASP A 114 18.51 -22.31 -5.95
C ASP A 114 18.23 -22.88 -4.53
N SER A 115 17.23 -22.34 -3.82
CA SER A 115 16.68 -22.89 -2.57
C SER A 115 15.15 -22.86 -2.61
N LEU A 116 14.54 -24.05 -2.56
CA LEU A 116 13.16 -24.31 -3.01
C LEU A 116 12.01 -23.68 -2.21
N ASN A 117 12.21 -22.76 -1.25
CA ASN A 117 11.13 -22.43 -0.30
C ASN A 117 10.86 -20.94 -0.02
N GLU A 118 11.66 -19.99 -0.50
CA GLU A 118 11.54 -18.58 -0.10
C GLU A 118 11.67 -17.62 -1.29
N LEU A 119 10.67 -16.72 -1.43
CA LEU A 119 10.70 -15.62 -2.40
C LEU A 119 10.84 -14.29 -1.65
N TRP A 120 11.75 -13.46 -2.15
CA TRP A 120 11.93 -12.09 -1.71
C TRP A 120 11.17 -11.17 -2.65
N TYR A 121 10.21 -10.41 -2.13
CA TYR A 121 9.54 -9.38 -2.91
C TYR A 121 9.42 -8.08 -2.11
N SER A 122 9.44 -6.95 -2.83
CA SER A 122 9.06 -5.69 -2.23
C SER A 122 7.55 -5.61 -2.20
N TYR A 123 6.97 -5.55 -1.00
CA TYR A 123 5.54 -5.40 -0.81
C TYR A 123 5.03 -4.02 -1.27
N HIS A 124 5.91 -3.00 -1.25
CA HIS A 124 5.63 -1.69 -1.82
C HIS A 124 6.24 -1.56 -3.22
N VAL A 125 5.49 -0.96 -4.13
CA VAL A 125 5.91 -0.69 -5.52
C VAL A 125 7.04 0.35 -5.57
N GLU A 126 7.13 1.21 -4.55
CA GLU A 126 8.04 2.33 -4.50
C GLU A 126 8.98 2.25 -3.28
N PRO A 127 10.20 2.83 -3.36
CA PRO A 127 11.12 3.04 -2.25
C PRO A 127 10.42 3.50 -0.97
N TYR A 128 10.75 2.87 0.15
CA TYR A 128 10.17 3.16 1.45
C TYR A 128 11.19 3.00 2.57
N VAL A 129 10.87 3.56 3.73
CA VAL A 129 11.63 3.43 4.96
C VAL A 129 10.79 2.64 5.96
N LYS A 130 11.28 1.46 6.33
CA LYS A 130 10.69 0.60 7.35
C LYS A 130 11.30 0.95 8.69
N LEU A 131 10.52 1.52 9.60
CA LEU A 131 10.93 1.69 10.99
C LEU A 131 10.63 0.40 11.74
N GLU A 132 11.62 -0.22 12.36
CA GLU A 132 11.47 -1.50 13.04
C GLU A 132 11.35 -1.31 14.55
N ASN A 133 10.38 -2.00 15.16
CA ASN A 133 10.14 -2.01 16.60
C ASN A 133 10.04 -0.60 17.20
N ALA A 134 9.33 0.30 16.52
CA ALA A 134 9.16 1.68 16.96
C ALA A 134 8.33 1.74 18.26
N VAL A 135 8.88 2.37 19.29
CA VAL A 135 8.17 2.59 20.56
C VAL A 135 7.27 3.81 20.43
N ILE A 136 5.95 3.60 20.42
CA ILE A 136 4.93 4.64 20.28
C ILE A 136 3.96 4.52 21.46
N ASP A 137 3.84 5.57 22.26
CA ASP A 137 2.96 5.63 23.44
C ASP A 137 3.10 4.37 24.35
N LYS A 138 4.34 4.02 24.67
CA LYS A 138 4.74 2.86 25.50
C LYS A 138 4.40 1.48 24.90
N GLU A 139 3.88 1.42 23.67
CA GLU A 139 3.72 0.17 22.92
C GLU A 139 4.82 0.04 21.87
N VAL A 140 5.29 -1.19 21.63
CA VAL A 140 6.20 -1.48 20.51
C VAL A 140 5.34 -1.78 19.28
N ILE A 141 5.57 -1.05 18.19
CA ILE A 141 4.96 -1.29 16.89
C ILE A 141 6.01 -2.02 16.03
N PRO A 142 5.73 -3.27 15.58
CA PRO A 142 6.69 -4.08 14.83
C PRO A 142 7.27 -3.40 13.60
N ALA A 143 6.43 -2.79 12.76
CA ALA A 143 6.90 -2.04 11.61
C ALA A 143 5.99 -0.86 11.26
N ILE A 144 6.61 0.28 10.93
CA ILE A 144 5.94 1.45 10.37
C ILE A 144 6.57 1.77 9.03
N TYR A 145 5.76 1.90 7.98
CA TYR A 145 6.21 2.14 6.62
C TYR A 145 6.04 3.62 6.26
N LEU A 146 7.16 4.30 5.97
CA LEU A 146 7.18 5.69 5.51
C LEU A 146 7.63 5.76 4.04
N HIS A 147 6.85 6.43 3.21
CA HIS A 147 7.27 6.81 1.86
C HIS A 147 7.79 8.24 1.90
N ILE A 148 9.01 8.47 1.43
CA ILE A 148 9.66 9.78 1.50
C ILE A 148 10.15 10.15 0.12
N TYR A 149 9.49 11.15 -0.48
CA TYR A 149 9.71 11.51 -1.87
C TYR A 149 9.88 13.03 -2.03
N PRO A 150 10.96 13.46 -2.70
CA PRO A 150 11.15 14.87 -3.02
C PRO A 150 10.17 15.29 -4.11
N VAL A 151 9.37 16.32 -3.85
CA VAL A 151 8.50 16.95 -4.85
C VAL A 151 9.26 18.10 -5.49
N TRP A 152 10.03 17.76 -6.53
CA TRP A 152 10.94 18.68 -7.22
C TRP A 152 10.26 19.97 -7.70
N GLN A 153 9.04 19.87 -8.23
CA GLN A 153 8.29 21.02 -8.74
C GLN A 153 7.89 22.01 -7.65
N LYS A 154 7.74 21.55 -6.40
CA LYS A 154 7.22 22.36 -5.29
C LYS A 154 8.26 22.60 -4.18
N LYS A 155 9.50 22.16 -4.36
CA LYS A 155 10.64 22.35 -3.44
C LYS A 155 10.34 21.93 -1.99
N PHE A 156 9.57 20.87 -1.81
CA PHE A 156 9.34 20.24 -0.52
C PHE A 156 9.44 18.73 -0.65
N THR A 157 9.57 18.04 0.48
CA THR A 157 9.54 16.58 0.58
C THR A 157 8.20 16.17 1.18
N GLU A 158 7.56 15.17 0.58
CA GLU A 158 6.39 14.53 1.16
C GLU A 158 6.83 13.29 1.94
N ILE A 159 6.23 13.15 3.11
CA ILE A 159 6.33 11.98 3.98
C ILE A 159 4.93 11.39 4.04
N THR A 160 4.73 10.22 3.44
CA THR A 160 3.48 9.49 3.51
C THR A 160 3.62 8.33 4.49
N LEU A 161 2.83 8.37 5.56
CA LEU A 161 2.63 7.26 6.48
C LEU A 161 1.76 6.22 5.78
N GLY A 162 2.38 5.16 5.29
CA GLY A 162 1.75 4.12 4.51
C GLY A 162 1.05 3.08 5.40
N ASP A 163 1.61 1.89 5.41
CA ASP A 163 1.11 0.74 6.17
C ASP A 163 1.81 0.64 7.53
N ILE A 164 1.18 -0.08 8.48
CA ILE A 164 1.74 -0.40 9.80
C ILE A 164 1.47 -1.86 10.08
N GLU A 165 2.51 -2.58 10.47
CA GLU A 165 2.39 -3.94 10.99
C GLU A 165 2.15 -3.89 12.50
N LEU A 166 1.15 -4.64 12.93
CA LEU A 166 0.78 -4.78 14.32
C LEU A 166 1.06 -6.21 14.80
N THR A 167 1.31 -6.39 16.09
CA THR A 167 1.23 -7.72 16.69
C THR A 167 -0.19 -8.27 16.57
N GLN A 168 -0.35 -9.59 16.60
CA GLN A 168 -1.66 -10.23 16.54
C GLN A 168 -2.64 -9.66 17.59
N GLN A 169 -2.17 -9.37 18.81
CA GLN A 169 -2.98 -8.79 19.87
C GLN A 169 -3.37 -7.33 19.58
N GLN A 170 -2.43 -6.52 19.09
CA GLN A 170 -2.71 -5.14 18.64
C GLN A 170 -3.71 -5.12 17.50
N PHE A 171 -3.60 -6.06 16.56
CA PHE A 171 -4.51 -6.17 15.42
C PHE A 171 -5.91 -6.62 15.82
N ARG A 172 -6.05 -7.56 16.77
CA ARG A 172 -7.36 -7.91 17.34
C ARG A 172 -8.02 -6.70 17.99
N ARG A 173 -7.29 -5.97 18.84
CA ARG A 173 -7.76 -4.70 19.45
C ARG A 173 -8.14 -3.65 18.39
N TYR A 174 -7.44 -3.64 17.26
CA TYR A 174 -7.77 -2.80 16.13
C TYR A 174 -9.10 -3.22 15.50
N ILE A 175 -9.29 -4.49 15.14
CA ILE A 175 -10.54 -4.99 14.53
C ILE A 175 -11.75 -4.67 15.41
N ASP A 176 -11.66 -4.93 16.72
CA ASP A 176 -12.78 -4.75 17.65
C ASP A 176 -13.26 -3.28 17.74
N ARG A 177 -12.39 -2.32 17.42
CA ARG A 177 -12.63 -0.87 17.58
C ARG A 177 -12.15 -0.06 16.38
N MET A 178 -12.26 -0.63 15.18
CA MET A 178 -11.57 -0.24 13.94
C MET A 178 -11.44 1.28 13.71
N ASN A 179 -12.55 2.03 13.74
CA ASN A 179 -12.50 3.48 13.49
C ASN A 179 -11.84 4.28 14.62
N LYS A 180 -12.09 3.91 15.88
CA LYS A 180 -11.53 4.60 17.05
C LYS A 180 -10.03 4.31 17.17
N THR A 181 -9.64 3.05 16.95
CA THR A 181 -8.25 2.60 17.06
C THR A 181 -7.41 3.08 15.87
N LYS A 182 -7.96 3.13 14.64
CA LYS A 182 -7.26 3.74 13.49
C LYS A 182 -6.90 5.21 13.76
N ARG A 183 -7.89 6.00 14.22
CA ARG A 183 -7.66 7.41 14.58
C ARG A 183 -6.66 7.54 15.73
N SER A 184 -6.72 6.63 16.71
CA SER A 184 -5.78 6.61 17.83
C SER A 184 -4.35 6.33 17.38
N TYR A 185 -4.09 5.27 16.60
CA TYR A 185 -2.75 4.99 16.07
C TYR A 185 -2.23 6.13 15.21
N ARG A 186 -3.07 6.66 14.31
CA ARG A 186 -2.71 7.83 13.50
C ARG A 186 -2.26 9.00 14.37
N LYS A 187 -3.04 9.33 15.40
CA LYS A 187 -2.73 10.43 16.32
C LYS A 187 -1.42 10.18 17.09
N LYS A 188 -1.27 9.00 17.69
CA LYS A 188 -0.08 8.63 18.48
C LYS A 188 1.19 8.67 17.63
N ILE A 189 1.16 8.08 16.45
CA ILE A 189 2.30 8.07 15.51
C ILE A 189 2.59 9.49 15.03
N TYR A 190 1.56 10.30 14.78
CA TYR A 190 1.79 11.69 14.43
C TYR A 190 2.51 12.45 15.55
N GLU A 191 2.05 12.34 16.79
CA GLU A 191 2.59 13.08 17.94
C GLU A 191 4.02 12.64 18.29
N GLU A 192 4.28 11.33 18.30
CA GLU A 192 5.56 10.76 18.74
C GLU A 192 6.61 10.65 17.63
N LEU A 193 6.20 10.46 16.37
CA LEU A 193 7.13 10.25 15.26
C LEU A 193 7.09 11.39 14.25
N ILE A 194 5.94 11.59 13.59
CA ILE A 194 5.88 12.50 12.44
C ILE A 194 6.16 13.94 12.84
N LYS A 195 5.58 14.42 13.93
CA LYS A 195 5.79 15.78 14.43
C LYS A 195 7.26 16.06 14.68
N GLN A 196 7.98 15.08 15.24
CA GLN A 196 9.42 15.19 15.43
C GLN A 196 10.12 15.25 14.07
N LEU A 197 9.77 14.38 13.11
CA LEU A 197 10.35 14.41 11.75
C LEU A 197 10.09 15.70 10.97
N LEU A 198 9.03 16.45 11.30
CA LEU A 198 8.68 17.71 10.63
C LEU A 198 9.36 18.95 11.21
N GLN A 199 9.86 18.89 12.45
CA GLN A 199 10.57 19.99 13.12
C GLN A 199 12.01 20.14 12.64
#